data_AF-A0A7J9LAD0-F1
#
_entry.id   AF-A0A7J9LAD0-F1
#
_cell.length_a   1.000
_cell.length_b   1.000
_cell.length_c   1.000
_cell.angle_alpha   90.00
_cell.angle_beta   90.00
_cell.angle_gamma   90.00
#
_symmetry.space_group_name_H-M   'P 1'
#
loop_
_entity.id
_entity.type
_entity.pdbx_description
1 polymer ?
#
loop_
_entity_poly.entity_id
_entity_poly.type
_entity_poly.pdbx_seq_one_letter_code
_entity_poly.pdbx_strand_id
1 'polypeptide(L)' 'MIQAHNLEVVKIIQERQKVNSNSALVRRIFQLLQLVGFWRIQHFPREENRVADSLAKMVSEKKDGV' A
#
# COMPACT_ATOMS: atom_id res chain seq x y z
N MET A 1 8.47 5.27 7.59
CA MET A 1 7.26 4.68 8.18
C MET A 1 6.17 4.70 7.12
N ILE A 2 5.44 3.59 6.94
CA ILE A 2 4.36 3.47 5.93
C ILE A 2 3.04 3.30 6.68
N GLN A 3 2.01 4.02 6.25
CA GLN A 3 0.66 3.96 6.81
C GLN A 3 -0.31 3.50 5.72
N ALA A 4 -1.21 2.59 6.08
CA ALA A 4 -2.25 2.11 5.19
C ALA A 4 -3.55 1.87 5.95
N HIS A 5 -4.68 2.22 5.34
CA HIS A 5 -6.00 1.98 5.93
C HIS A 5 -6.56 0.59 5.62
N ASN A 6 -5.96 -0.13 4.67
CA ASN A 6 -6.36 -1.49 4.35
C ASN A 6 -5.63 -2.47 5.28
N LEU A 7 -6.38 -3.09 6.19
CA LEU A 7 -5.87 -4.06 7.16
C LEU A 7 -5.27 -5.31 6.51
N GLU A 8 -5.84 -5.79 5.41
CA GLU A 8 -5.35 -6.96 4.68
C GLU A 8 -3.96 -6.70 4.10
N VAL A 9 -3.76 -5.52 3.50
CA VAL A 9 -2.45 -5.09 3.00
C VAL A 9 -1.43 -4.99 4.13
N VAL A 10 -1.81 -4.39 5.27
CA VAL A 10 -0.92 -4.31 6.44
C VAL A 10 -0.51 -5.70 6.90
N LYS A 11 -1.45 -6.64 7.02
CA LYS A 11 -1.18 -8.03 7.42
C LYS A 11 -0.25 -8.74 6.44
N ILE A 12 -0.57 -8.73 5.14
CA ILE A 12 0.24 -9.39 4.10
C ILE A 12 1.69 -8.89 4.15
N ILE A 13 1.90 -7.58 4.28
CA ILE A 13 3.24 -6.98 4.31
C ILE A 13 3.95 -7.28 5.64
N GLN A 14 3.26 -7.23 6.79
CA GLN A 14 3.84 -7.52 8.10
C GLN A 14 4.23 -8.99 8.27
N GLU A 15 3.37 -9.91 7.83
CA GLU A 15 3.64 -11.35 7.84
C GLU A 15 4.80 -11.73 6.91
N ARG A 16 5.28 -10.78 6.09
CA ARG A 16 6.34 -10.98 5.11
C ARG A 16 6.11 -12.29 4.37
N GLN A 17 4.89 -12.52 3.88
CA GLN A 17 4.59 -13.64 2.97
C GLN A 17 5.35 -13.42 1.66
N LYS A 18 6.66 -13.66 1.74
CA LYS A 18 7.61 -13.53 0.66
C LYS A 18 7.46 -14.77 -0.20
N VAL A 19 7.70 -14.54 -1.48
CA VAL A 19 8.01 -15.54 -2.51
C VAL A 19 6.81 -16.25 -3.15
N ASN A 20 5.73 -16.58 -2.41
CA ASN A 20 4.65 -17.41 -2.97
C ASN A 20 3.35 -16.66 -3.28
N SER A 21 3.31 -15.34 -3.10
CA SER A 21 2.15 -14.57 -3.54
C SER A 21 2.02 -14.68 -5.07
N ASN A 22 0.88 -15.17 -5.56
CA ASN A 22 0.58 -15.21 -6.99
C ASN A 22 0.51 -13.81 -7.61
N SER A 23 0.38 -12.75 -6.80
CA SER A 23 0.35 -11.37 -7.26
C SER A 23 1.73 -10.82 -7.60
N ALA A 24 1.95 -10.47 -8.87
CA ALA A 24 3.16 -9.77 -9.31
C ALA A 24 3.36 -8.43 -8.58
N LEU A 25 2.27 -7.74 -8.25
CA LEU A 25 2.30 -6.48 -7.52
C LEU A 25 2.87 -6.66 -6.11
N VAL A 26 2.42 -7.69 -5.37
CA VAL A 26 2.91 -7.98 -4.02
C VAL A 26 4.40 -8.34 -4.05
N ARG A 27 4.84 -9.14 -5.01
CA ARG A 27 6.27 -9.45 -5.21
C ARG A 27 7.09 -8.18 -5.44
N ARG A 28 6.60 -7.26 -6.28
CA ARG A 28 7.27 -5.99 -6.56
C ARG A 28 7.36 -5.09 -5.33
N ILE A 29 6.29 -4.99 -4.53
CA ILE A 29 6.30 -4.23 -3.28
C ILE A 29 7.39 -4.77 -2.34
N PHE A 30 7.48 -6.09 -2.15
CA PHE A 30 8.53 -6.66 -1.30
C PHE A 30 9.95 -6.41 -1.79
N GLN A 31 10.18 -6.44 -3.11
CA GLN A 31 11.48 -6.07 -3.68
C GLN A 31 11.83 -4.61 -3.38
N LEU A 32 10.89 -3.68 -3.54
CA LEU A 32 11.09 -2.28 -3.22
C LEU A 32 11.38 -2.08 -1.73
N LEU A 33 10.63 -2.75 -0.86
CA LEU A 33 10.85 -2.72 0.58
C LEU A 33 12.22 -3.28 0.99
N GLN A 34 12.78 -4.24 0.25
CA GLN A 34 14.15 -4.71 0.47
C GLN A 34 15.19 -3.65 0.13
N LEU A 35 14.97 -2.85 -0.93
CA LEU A 35 15.88 -1.77 -1.32
C LEU A 35 15.90 -0.61 -0.32
N VAL A 36 14.78 -0.34 0.34
CA VAL A 36 14.64 0.74 1.34
C VAL A 36 15.32 0.37 2.68
N GLY A 37 15.66 -0.90 2.90
CA GLY A 37 16.30 -1.37 4.12
C GLY A 37 15.32 -1.42 5.29
N PHE A 38 15.32 -0.39 6.15
CA PHE A 38 14.47 -0.34 7.33
C PHE A 38 13.11 0.29 7.03
N TRP A 39 12.05 -0.48 7.24
CA TRP A 39 10.68 -0.01 7.10
C TRP A 39 9.78 -0.63 8.16
N ARG A 40 8.69 0.07 8.45
CA ARG A 40 7.58 -0.40 9.28
C ARG A 40 6.29 0.04 8.60
N ILE A 41 5.35 -0.89 8.48
CA ILE A 41 3.99 -0.59 8.05
C ILE A 41 3.04 -0.72 9.24
N GLN A 42 2.07 0.18 9.33
CA GLN A 42 1.03 0.14 10.35
C GLN A 42 -0.33 0.52 9.77
N HIS A 43 -1.37 -0.01 10.41
CA HIS A 43 -2.74 0.39 10.11
C HIS A 43 -2.97 1.85 10.54
N PHE A 44 -3.68 2.60 9.71
CA PHE A 44 -4.09 3.97 9.97
C PHE A 44 -5.53 4.16 9.48
N PRO A 45 -6.48 4.56 10.35
CA PRO A 45 -7.90 4.63 9.98
C PRO A 45 -8.15 5.44 8.71
N ARG A 46 -9.12 5.01 7.91
CA ARG A 46 -9.42 5.65 6.62
C ARG A 46 -9.82 7.12 6.81
N GLU A 47 -10.56 7.39 7.88
CA GLU A 47 -11.06 8.70 8.28
C GLU A 47 -9.92 9.69 8.59
N GLU A 48 -8.76 9.17 8.94
CA GLU A 48 -7.54 9.95 9.20
C GLU A 48 -6.65 10.03 7.95
N ASN A 49 -6.73 9.04 7.05
CA ASN A 49 -5.96 8.97 5.79
C ASN A 49 -6.54 9.83 4.65
N ARG A 50 -7.17 10.97 4.97
CA ARG A 50 -7.95 11.79 4.01
C ARG A 50 -7.10 12.34 2.88
N VAL A 51 -5.88 12.79 3.17
CA VAL A 51 -4.99 13.39 2.16
C VAL A 51 -4.67 12.38 1.06
N ALA A 52 -4.31 11.15 1.45
CA ALA A 52 -4.00 10.10 0.47
C ALA A 52 -5.26 9.65 -0.31
N ASP A 53 -6.42 9.58 0.34
CA ASP A 53 -7.70 9.24 -0.31
C ASP A 53 -8.11 10.32 -1.33
N SER A 54 -8.01 11.62 -0.97
CA SER A 54 -8.27 12.74 -1.88
C SER A 54 -7.30 12.77 -3.06
N LEU A 55 -6.00 12.56 -2.84
CA LEU A 55 -5.02 12.50 -3.92
C LEU A 55 -5.30 11.35 -4.89
N ALA A 56 -5.68 10.18 -4.38
CA ALA A 56 -6.04 9.04 -5.22
C ALA A 56 -7.29 9.33 -6.08
N LYS A 57 -8.31 9.95 -5.49
CA LYS A 57 -9.55 10.33 -6.19
C LYS A 57 -9.34 11.37 -7.27
N MET A 58 -8.54 12.41 -7.00
CA MET A 58 -8.25 13.45 -8.02
C MET A 58 -7.59 12.86 -9.27
N VAL A 59 -6.80 11.79 -9.12
CA VAL A 59 -6.17 11.09 -10.24
C VAL A 59 -7.15 10.15 -10.94
N SER A 60 -8.12 9.55 -10.23
CA SER A 60 -9.14 8.70 -10.85
C SER A 60 -10.20 9.50 -11.59
N GLU A 61 -10.67 10.62 -11.02
CA GLU A 61 -11.69 11.48 -11.63
C GLU A 61 -11.20 12.10 -12.95
N LYS A 62 -9.90 12.36 -13.08
CA LYS A 62 -9.29 12.78 -14.35
C LYS A 62 -9.32 11.72 -15.45
N LYS A 63 -9.51 10.43 -15.12
CA LYS A 63 -9.58 9.35 -16.10
C LYS A 63 -10.99 9.06 -16.59
N ASP A 64 -12.02 9.45 -15.85
CA ASP A 64 -13.43 9.24 -16.20
C ASP A 64 -14.03 10.40 -17.04
N GLY A 65 -13.22 11.42 -17.35
CA GLY A 65 -13.59 12.58 -18.17
C GLY A 65 -13.12 12.53 -19.62
N VAL A 66 -12.95 11.34 -20.20
CA VAL A 66 -12.67 11.12 -21.64
C VAL A 66 -13.80 10.33 -22.27
#